data_AF-A0A970HRM5-F1
#
_entry.id   AF-A0A970HRM5-F1
#
_cell.length_a   1.000
_cell.length_b   1.000
_cell.length_c   1.000
_cell.angle_alpha   90.00
_cell.angle_beta   90.00
_cell.angle_gamma   90.00
#
_symmetry.space_group_name_H-M   'P 1'
#
loop_
_entity.id
_entity.type
_entity.pdbx_description
1 polymer ?
#
loop_
_entity_poly.entity_id
_entity_poly.type
_entity_poly.pdbx_seq_one_letter_code
_entity_poly.pdbx_strand_id
1 'polypeptide(L)'
;MLDRNANYRLEREDTAFWWLQIARLAKEEMGHVVIRGMNTWLLSVADKMVDVPIENSTVLFVDHSIPFYQIVISGLVPYSTYPGNLRNDPRRDFLKMIEYGAIPTFELTYQDSSLLKETRYSTLYTSEYRMWLPFVVEEYQIANVEMGYLKTQAIVDHRQLAENVFMTGYEDGSRVYVNYRDEPYVTDDGIEIGPLDFVLVRGGEL
;
A
#
# COMPACT_ATOMS: atom_id res chain seq x y z
N MET A 1 -0.13 -22.42 -11.29
CA MET A 1 0.37 -23.40 -12.27
C MET A 1 0.85 -24.60 -11.47
N LEU A 2 0.48 -25.84 -11.85
CA LEU A 2 0.92 -27.04 -11.14
C LEU A 2 2.36 -27.37 -11.54
N ASP A 3 3.18 -27.77 -10.58
CA ASP A 3 4.53 -28.28 -10.85
C ASP A 3 4.42 -29.60 -11.65
N ARG A 4 5.07 -29.64 -12.82
CA ARG A 4 5.07 -30.79 -13.74
C ARG A 4 6.38 -31.57 -13.67
N ASN A 5 7.28 -31.24 -12.76
CA ASN A 5 8.51 -31.99 -12.57
C ASN A 5 8.19 -33.34 -11.88
N ALA A 6 8.31 -34.44 -12.62
CA ALA A 6 8.01 -35.78 -12.11
C ALA A 6 9.01 -36.27 -11.04
N ASN A 7 10.21 -35.67 -10.97
CA ASN A 7 11.27 -36.13 -10.07
C ASN A 7 11.22 -35.42 -8.70
N TYR A 8 10.65 -34.22 -8.64
CA TYR A 8 10.54 -33.40 -7.42
C TYR A 8 9.20 -32.66 -7.43
N ARG A 9 8.11 -33.42 -7.48
CA ARG A 9 6.77 -32.84 -7.56
C ARG A 9 6.42 -32.18 -6.24
N LEU A 10 6.21 -30.87 -6.26
CA LEU A 10 5.68 -30.13 -5.12
C LEU A 10 4.19 -29.85 -5.29
N GLU A 11 3.42 -30.05 -4.23
CA GLU A 11 2.06 -29.53 -4.14
C GLU A 11 2.08 -28.07 -3.69
N ARG A 12 0.90 -27.42 -3.71
CA ARG A 12 0.79 -26.01 -3.30
C ARG A 12 1.14 -25.84 -1.82
N GLU A 13 0.79 -26.83 -0.99
CA GLU A 13 1.08 -26.84 0.44
C GLU A 13 2.59 -27.01 0.70
N ASP A 14 3.27 -27.91 -0.03
CA ASP A 14 4.72 -28.06 0.07
C ASP A 14 5.46 -26.79 -0.35
N THR A 15 4.98 -26.14 -1.42
CA THR A 15 5.53 -24.88 -1.89
C THR A 15 5.39 -23.81 -0.81
N ALA A 16 4.21 -23.66 -0.21
CA ALA A 16 4.00 -22.70 0.88
C ALA A 16 4.89 -23.02 2.10
N PHE A 17 5.02 -24.30 2.46
CA PHE A 17 5.91 -24.74 3.52
C PHE A 17 7.36 -24.31 3.27
N TRP A 18 7.91 -24.60 2.10
CA TRP A 18 9.29 -24.26 1.77
C TRP A 18 9.54 -22.77 1.67
N TRP A 19 8.61 -22.00 1.08
CA TRP A 19 8.70 -20.54 1.07
C TRP A 19 8.69 -19.95 2.49
N LEU A 20 7.91 -20.52 3.40
CA LEU A 20 7.92 -20.11 4.81
C LEU A 20 9.26 -20.44 5.48
N GLN A 21 9.86 -21.61 5.19
CA GLN A 21 11.19 -21.94 5.73
C GLN A 21 12.27 -21.01 5.18
N ILE A 22 12.25 -20.71 3.87
CA ILE A 22 13.20 -19.76 3.24
C ILE A 22 13.06 -18.37 3.87
N ALA A 23 11.83 -17.89 4.07
CA ALA A 23 11.59 -16.59 4.67
C ALA A 23 12.06 -16.53 6.13
N ARG A 24 11.89 -17.61 6.91
CA ARG A 24 12.41 -17.72 8.28
C ARG A 24 13.93 -17.68 8.31
N LEU A 25 14.58 -18.50 7.48
CA LEU A 25 16.03 -18.53 7.37
C LEU A 25 16.57 -17.16 6.94
N ALA A 26 15.95 -16.51 5.96
CA ALA A 26 16.35 -15.17 5.53
C ALA A 26 16.24 -14.15 6.68
N LYS A 27 15.19 -14.22 7.50
CA LYS A 27 15.02 -13.36 8.66
C LYS A 27 16.07 -13.63 9.75
N GLU A 28 16.39 -14.90 10.01
CA GLU A 28 17.42 -15.31 10.97
C GLU A 28 18.82 -14.84 10.55
N GLU A 29 19.17 -15.00 9.27
CA GLU A 29 20.51 -14.70 8.75
C GLU A 29 20.71 -13.23 8.38
N MET A 30 19.67 -12.55 7.87
CA MET A 30 19.76 -11.18 7.33
C MET A 30 19.06 -10.14 8.22
N GLY A 31 18.36 -10.57 9.27
CA GLY A 31 17.66 -9.72 10.25
C GLY A 31 16.26 -9.27 9.82
N HIS A 32 15.98 -9.14 8.53
CA HIS A 32 14.68 -8.69 8.01
C HIS A 32 14.28 -9.44 6.74
N VAL A 33 12.97 -9.61 6.55
CA VAL A 33 12.40 -10.19 5.33
C VAL A 33 11.28 -9.33 4.77
N VAL A 34 11.38 -9.04 3.47
CA VAL A 34 10.35 -8.33 2.70
C VAL A 34 9.67 -9.33 1.79
N ILE A 35 8.35 -9.37 1.84
CA ILE A 35 7.53 -10.28 1.04
C ILE A 35 6.78 -9.49 -0.03
N ARG A 36 6.81 -9.98 -1.27
CA ARG A 36 6.05 -9.38 -2.37
C ARG A 36 4.67 -10.05 -2.51
N GLY A 37 3.61 -9.25 -2.60
CA GLY A 37 2.23 -9.70 -2.81
C GLY A 37 1.42 -9.94 -1.53
N MET A 38 0.37 -10.77 -1.63
CA MET A 38 -0.69 -10.93 -0.61
C MET A 38 -0.72 -12.30 0.09
N ASN A 39 0.39 -13.02 0.14
CA ASN A 39 0.42 -14.35 0.72
C ASN A 39 0.32 -14.28 2.26
N THR A 40 -0.89 -14.44 2.80
CA THR A 40 -1.19 -14.28 4.23
C THR A 40 -0.42 -15.25 5.13
N TRP A 41 -0.09 -16.45 4.65
CA TRP A 41 0.70 -17.44 5.40
C TRP A 41 2.17 -17.01 5.61
N LEU A 42 2.62 -15.92 4.97
CA LEU A 42 3.93 -15.30 5.23
C LEU A 42 3.85 -14.12 6.22
N LEU A 43 2.65 -13.71 6.65
CA LEU A 43 2.48 -12.59 7.59
C LEU A 43 3.24 -12.80 8.91
N SER A 44 3.28 -14.04 9.41
CA SER A 44 3.94 -14.35 10.68
C SER A 44 5.46 -14.13 10.68
N VAL A 45 6.07 -14.03 9.50
CA VAL A 45 7.52 -13.84 9.37
C VAL A 45 7.88 -12.50 8.72
N ALA A 46 7.00 -11.95 7.88
CA ALA A 46 7.21 -10.70 7.14
C ALA A 46 7.45 -9.50 8.07
N ASP A 47 8.49 -8.72 7.77
CA ASP A 47 8.72 -7.40 8.39
C ASP A 47 8.08 -6.27 7.58
N LYS A 48 7.92 -6.48 6.27
CA LYS A 48 7.19 -5.59 5.37
C LYS A 48 6.62 -6.38 4.20
N MET A 49 5.44 -5.98 3.72
CA MET A 49 4.92 -6.41 2.42
C MET A 49 5.07 -5.31 1.36
N VAL A 50 5.33 -5.71 0.11
CA VAL A 50 5.42 -4.80 -1.04
C VAL A 50 4.57 -5.32 -2.18
N ASP A 51 4.14 -4.44 -3.08
CA ASP A 51 3.20 -4.76 -4.16
C ASP A 51 1.91 -5.42 -3.67
N VAL A 52 1.39 -4.96 -2.51
CA VAL A 52 0.04 -5.31 -2.10
C VAL A 52 -0.93 -4.57 -3.04
N PRO A 53 -1.80 -5.26 -3.77
CA PRO A 53 -2.71 -4.62 -4.71
C PRO A 53 -3.81 -3.86 -3.97
N ILE A 54 -4.13 -2.69 -4.52
CA ILE A 54 -5.20 -1.79 -4.06
C ILE A 54 -6.25 -1.54 -5.15
N GLU A 55 -6.02 -2.10 -6.34
CA GLU A 55 -6.92 -2.01 -7.48
C GLU A 55 -8.00 -3.10 -7.41
N ASN A 56 -9.12 -2.82 -8.06
CA ASN A 56 -10.20 -3.79 -8.17
C ASN A 56 -9.95 -4.78 -9.31
N SER A 57 -10.66 -5.91 -9.26
CA SER A 57 -10.58 -6.95 -10.29
C SER A 57 -11.27 -6.60 -11.62
N THR A 58 -11.62 -5.32 -11.83
CA THR A 58 -12.28 -4.80 -13.05
C THR A 58 -13.55 -5.59 -13.45
N VAL A 59 -14.29 -6.10 -12.47
CA VAL A 59 -15.57 -6.78 -12.71
C VAL A 59 -16.65 -5.73 -12.97
N LEU A 60 -17.49 -5.95 -14.00
CA LEU A 60 -18.44 -4.97 -14.53
C LEU A 60 -19.56 -4.55 -13.56
N PHE A 61 -19.81 -5.30 -12.49
CA PHE A 61 -20.90 -5.06 -11.54
C PHE A 61 -20.35 -4.98 -10.11
N VAL A 62 -19.64 -3.89 -9.81
CA VAL A 62 -19.11 -3.60 -8.48
C VAL A 62 -19.55 -2.18 -8.14
N ASP A 63 -20.21 -2.00 -6.98
CA ASP A 63 -20.65 -0.67 -6.54
C ASP A 63 -19.44 0.20 -6.20
N HIS A 64 -18.59 -0.28 -5.29
CA HIS A 64 -17.32 0.35 -4.93
C HIS A 64 -16.33 -0.68 -4.37
N SER A 65 -15.06 -0.29 -4.33
CA SER A 65 -13.97 -1.12 -3.80
C SER A 65 -13.68 -0.75 -2.35
N ILE A 66 -13.50 -1.76 -1.50
CA ILE A 66 -13.13 -1.60 -0.09
C ILE A 66 -11.72 -2.16 0.17
N PRO A 67 -10.97 -1.61 1.15
CA PRO A 67 -9.64 -2.09 1.54
C PRO A 67 -9.67 -3.42 2.32
N PHE A 68 -10.37 -4.45 1.83
CA PHE A 68 -10.62 -5.66 2.64
C PHE A 68 -9.33 -6.34 3.12
N TYR A 69 -8.37 -6.55 2.24
CA TYR A 69 -7.10 -7.18 2.63
C TYR A 69 -6.32 -6.29 3.61
N GLN A 70 -6.30 -5.00 3.34
CA GLN A 70 -5.63 -3.97 4.14
C GLN A 70 -6.23 -3.87 5.55
N ILE A 71 -7.56 -3.98 5.68
CA ILE A 71 -8.26 -4.08 6.97
C ILE A 71 -7.74 -5.29 7.76
N VAL A 72 -7.56 -6.43 7.10
CA VAL A 72 -7.08 -7.66 7.75
C VAL A 72 -5.63 -7.56 8.22
N ILE A 73 -4.75 -6.87 7.48
CA ILE A 73 -3.31 -6.88 7.74
C ILE A 73 -2.76 -5.61 8.41
N SER A 74 -3.53 -4.51 8.44
CA SER A 74 -3.11 -3.28 9.11
C SER A 74 -2.83 -3.55 10.59
N GLY A 75 -1.77 -2.93 11.12
CA GLY A 75 -1.29 -3.17 12.48
C GLY A 75 -0.45 -4.44 12.65
N LEU A 76 -0.58 -5.43 11.75
CA LEU A 76 0.21 -6.66 11.81
C LEU A 76 1.55 -6.53 11.09
N VAL A 77 1.53 -5.99 9.87
CA VAL A 77 2.74 -5.77 9.07
C VAL A 77 2.57 -4.49 8.24
N PRO A 78 3.59 -3.61 8.17
CA PRO A 78 3.54 -2.48 7.25
C PRO A 78 3.58 -2.98 5.81
N TYR A 79 2.86 -2.32 4.92
CA TYR A 79 2.84 -2.68 3.51
C TYR A 79 2.90 -1.48 2.59
N SER A 80 3.43 -1.72 1.39
CA SER A 80 3.34 -0.79 0.26
C SER A 80 2.67 -1.46 -0.93
N THR A 81 2.27 -0.63 -1.86
CA THR A 81 1.62 -1.01 -3.12
C THR A 81 2.61 -0.84 -4.27
N TYR A 82 2.12 -0.61 -5.49
CA TYR A 82 2.94 -0.24 -6.62
C TYR A 82 3.68 1.11 -6.41
N PRO A 83 4.85 1.32 -7.03
CA PRO A 83 5.65 2.54 -6.86
C PRO A 83 4.94 3.82 -7.31
N GLY A 84 5.19 4.93 -6.62
CA GLY A 84 4.59 6.24 -6.86
C GLY A 84 4.92 6.83 -8.22
N ASN A 85 6.13 6.58 -8.73
CA ASN A 85 6.52 6.98 -10.09
C ASN A 85 5.87 6.15 -11.20
N LEU A 86 5.11 5.10 -10.84
CA LEU A 86 4.35 4.26 -11.77
C LEU A 86 2.83 4.41 -11.60
N ARG A 87 2.38 5.41 -10.83
CA ARG A 87 0.96 5.76 -10.69
C ARG A 87 0.40 6.28 -12.01
N ASN A 88 -0.87 5.96 -12.26
CA ASN A 88 -1.59 6.49 -13.43
C ASN A 88 -2.09 7.90 -13.15
N ASP A 89 -2.69 8.11 -11.97
CA ASP A 89 -3.04 9.43 -11.44
C ASP A 89 -2.26 9.65 -10.14
N PRO A 90 -1.15 10.40 -10.18
CA PRO A 90 -0.27 10.55 -9.02
C PRO A 90 -0.98 11.00 -7.75
N ARG A 91 -1.98 11.90 -7.84
CA ARG A 91 -2.68 12.42 -6.68
C ARG A 91 -3.77 11.47 -6.20
N ARG A 92 -4.63 10.96 -7.09
CA ARG A 92 -5.69 10.03 -6.69
C ARG A 92 -5.12 8.72 -6.17
N ASP A 93 -4.08 8.20 -6.80
CA ASP A 93 -3.44 6.95 -6.35
C ASP A 93 -2.70 7.15 -5.02
N PHE A 94 -2.09 8.33 -4.79
CA PHE A 94 -1.55 8.68 -3.47
C PHE A 94 -2.65 8.72 -2.39
N LEU A 95 -3.75 9.42 -2.66
CA LEU A 95 -4.90 9.47 -1.75
C LEU A 95 -5.46 8.07 -1.48
N LYS A 96 -5.42 7.17 -2.48
CA LYS A 96 -5.82 5.77 -2.30
C LYS A 96 -4.89 4.99 -1.39
N MET A 97 -3.58 5.23 -1.49
CA MET A 97 -2.62 4.67 -0.54
C MET A 97 -2.87 5.18 0.88
N ILE A 98 -3.18 6.48 1.04
CA ILE A 98 -3.52 7.09 2.34
C ILE A 98 -4.82 6.52 2.92
N GLU A 99 -5.89 6.45 2.13
CA GLU A 99 -7.17 5.84 2.53
C GLU A 99 -6.95 4.41 3.03
N TYR A 100 -6.11 3.65 2.34
CA TYR A 100 -5.91 2.24 2.60
C TYR A 100 -4.81 1.98 3.65
N GLY A 101 -4.16 3.00 4.22
CA GLY A 101 -3.09 2.83 5.20
C GLY A 101 -1.77 2.27 4.62
N ALA A 102 -1.59 2.35 3.30
CA ALA A 102 -0.38 1.89 2.62
C ALA A 102 0.74 2.92 2.68
N ILE A 103 1.98 2.42 2.72
CA ILE A 103 3.18 3.25 2.72
C ILE A 103 3.61 3.53 1.28
N PRO A 104 3.69 4.81 0.85
CA PRO A 104 4.24 5.15 -0.46
C PRO A 104 5.68 4.66 -0.63
N THR A 105 5.99 4.18 -1.83
CA THR A 105 7.34 3.75 -2.23
C THR A 105 7.64 4.25 -3.63
N PHE A 106 8.91 4.39 -3.98
CA PHE A 106 9.35 4.81 -5.31
C PHE A 106 10.45 3.88 -5.81
N GLU A 107 10.51 3.66 -7.12
CA GLU A 107 11.56 2.89 -7.78
C GLU A 107 12.35 3.82 -8.70
N LEU A 108 13.56 4.19 -8.30
CA LEU A 108 14.32 5.28 -8.91
C LEU A 108 15.64 4.81 -9.52
N THR A 109 16.06 5.51 -10.56
CA THR A 109 17.31 5.32 -11.28
C THR A 109 18.19 6.57 -11.15
N TYR A 110 19.50 6.37 -11.21
CA TYR A 110 20.44 7.49 -11.22
C TYR A 110 20.41 8.26 -12.55
N GLN A 111 20.27 7.54 -13.68
CA GLN A 111 20.21 8.10 -15.02
C GLN A 111 18.76 8.08 -15.56
N ASP A 112 18.57 8.78 -16.68
CA ASP A 112 17.32 8.86 -17.42
C ASP A 112 16.77 7.47 -17.81
N SER A 113 15.46 7.27 -17.60
CA SER A 113 14.76 6.02 -17.89
C SER A 113 14.77 5.63 -19.38
N SER A 114 15.04 6.57 -20.29
CA SER A 114 15.16 6.31 -21.72
C SER A 114 16.23 5.29 -22.07
N LEU A 115 17.26 5.13 -21.23
CA LEU A 115 18.28 4.11 -21.37
C LEU A 115 17.75 2.68 -21.11
N LEU A 116 16.60 2.56 -20.44
CA LEU A 116 15.97 1.28 -20.10
C LEU A 116 14.96 0.79 -21.14
N LYS A 117 14.61 1.60 -22.14
CA LYS A 117 13.54 1.31 -23.12
C LYS A 117 13.69 -0.04 -23.82
N GLU A 118 14.92 -0.42 -24.15
CA GLU A 118 15.25 -1.67 -24.85
C GLU A 118 15.69 -2.79 -23.90
N THR A 119 15.33 -2.69 -22.62
CA THR A 119 15.72 -3.65 -21.58
C THR A 119 14.49 -4.26 -20.91
N ARG A 120 14.72 -5.24 -20.04
CA ARG A 120 13.66 -5.83 -19.20
C ARG A 120 13.06 -4.84 -18.19
N TYR A 121 13.64 -3.65 -18.03
CA TYR A 121 13.18 -2.58 -17.13
C TYR A 121 12.42 -1.46 -17.86
N SER A 122 11.94 -1.69 -19.08
CA SER A 122 11.22 -0.69 -19.87
C SER A 122 9.90 -0.23 -19.24
N THR A 123 9.40 -0.93 -18.22
CA THR A 123 8.26 -0.52 -17.39
C THR A 123 8.58 0.66 -16.47
N LEU A 124 9.85 0.95 -16.20
CA LEU A 124 10.29 2.15 -15.49
C LEU A 124 10.36 3.33 -16.46
N TYR A 125 9.22 3.74 -17.02
CA TYR A 125 9.17 4.79 -18.04
C TYR A 125 9.56 6.17 -17.49
N THR A 126 9.44 6.38 -16.18
CA THR A 126 9.92 7.57 -15.47
C THR A 126 10.51 7.16 -14.12
N SER A 127 11.80 7.41 -13.92
CA SER A 127 12.49 6.96 -12.70
C SER A 127 13.73 7.78 -12.32
N GLU A 128 14.15 8.77 -13.11
CA GLU A 128 15.34 9.55 -12.74
C GLU A 128 15.13 10.25 -11.39
N TYR A 129 15.99 9.94 -10.42
CA TYR A 129 15.80 10.35 -9.03
C TYR A 129 15.66 11.87 -8.87
N ARG A 130 16.35 12.68 -9.68
CA ARG A 130 16.31 14.15 -9.60
C ARG A 130 14.93 14.72 -9.86
N MET A 131 14.16 14.08 -10.74
CA MET A 131 12.79 14.49 -11.06
C MET A 131 11.83 14.12 -9.94
N TRP A 132 12.07 12.99 -9.26
CA TRP A 132 11.14 12.42 -8.29
C TRP A 132 11.43 12.81 -6.84
N LEU A 133 12.65 13.23 -6.54
CA LEU A 133 13.08 13.52 -5.16
C LEU A 133 12.17 14.52 -4.42
N PRO A 134 11.65 15.60 -5.03
CA PRO A 134 10.71 16.50 -4.35
C PRO A 134 9.43 15.77 -3.88
N PHE A 135 8.83 14.95 -4.74
CA PHE A 135 7.63 14.16 -4.43
C PHE A 135 7.91 13.11 -3.36
N VAL A 136 9.06 12.43 -3.44
CA VAL A 136 9.49 11.46 -2.43
C VAL A 136 9.56 12.10 -1.06
N VAL A 137 10.15 13.30 -0.96
CA VAL A 137 10.29 14.02 0.31
C VAL A 137 8.93 14.44 0.84
N GLU A 138 8.06 15.01 0.00
CA GLU A 138 6.70 15.41 0.37
C GLU A 138 5.88 14.22 0.91
N GLU A 139 5.79 13.13 0.15
CA GLU A 139 5.04 11.95 0.56
C GLU A 139 5.64 11.26 1.79
N TYR A 140 6.96 11.30 1.95
CA TYR A 140 7.62 10.79 3.14
C TYR A 140 7.24 11.57 4.40
N GLN A 141 7.18 12.91 4.33
CA GLN A 141 6.76 13.73 5.48
C GLN A 141 5.33 13.34 5.91
N ILE A 142 4.40 13.24 4.97
CA ILE A 142 3.02 12.85 5.26
C ILE A 142 2.95 11.42 5.81
N ALA A 143 3.39 10.43 5.02
CA ALA A 143 3.14 9.03 5.31
C ALA A 143 4.03 8.45 6.42
N ASN A 144 5.19 9.05 6.68
CA ASN A 144 6.10 8.56 7.72
C ASN A 144 6.16 9.47 8.95
N VAL A 145 6.15 10.80 8.79
CA VAL A 145 6.26 11.71 9.93
C VAL A 145 4.90 11.98 10.55
N GLU A 146 3.89 12.33 9.75
CA GLU A 146 2.57 12.68 10.26
C GLU A 146 1.73 11.45 10.61
N MET A 147 1.74 10.44 9.73
CA MET A 147 0.90 9.24 9.81
C MET A 147 1.67 7.97 10.21
N GLY A 148 2.99 8.06 10.45
CA GLY A 148 3.84 6.88 10.63
C GLY A 148 3.40 5.94 11.75
N TYR A 149 2.79 6.50 12.80
CA TYR A 149 2.30 5.75 13.94
C TYR A 149 1.09 4.85 13.61
N LEU A 150 0.33 5.15 12.54
CA LEU A 150 -0.82 4.35 12.10
C LEU A 150 -0.42 2.99 11.51
N LYS A 151 0.85 2.82 11.10
CA LYS A 151 1.35 1.58 10.49
C LYS A 151 1.27 0.38 11.43
N THR A 152 1.26 0.63 12.74
CA THR A 152 1.13 -0.38 13.78
C THR A 152 -0.26 -0.41 14.41
N GLN A 153 -1.23 0.31 13.82
CA GLN A 153 -2.61 0.34 14.28
C GLN A 153 -3.48 -0.50 13.35
N ALA A 154 -4.33 -1.33 13.92
CA ALA A 154 -5.37 -2.04 13.17
C ALA A 154 -6.38 -1.03 12.58
N ILE A 155 -6.79 -1.26 11.33
CA ILE A 155 -7.95 -0.58 10.76
C ILE A 155 -9.18 -1.29 11.32
N VAL A 156 -10.05 -0.56 12.01
CA VAL A 156 -11.24 -1.09 12.68
C VAL A 156 -12.54 -0.59 12.05
N ASP A 157 -12.47 0.40 11.17
CA ASP A 157 -13.63 0.96 10.47
C ASP A 157 -13.23 1.49 9.09
N HIS A 158 -14.12 1.34 8.11
CA HIS A 158 -14.00 1.96 6.79
C HIS A 158 -15.40 2.28 6.27
N ARG A 159 -15.64 3.54 5.91
CA ARG A 159 -16.97 4.00 5.49
C ARG A 159 -16.88 4.94 4.31
N GLN A 160 -17.84 4.82 3.41
CA GLN A 160 -18.14 5.84 2.44
C GLN A 160 -19.09 6.87 3.07
N LEU A 161 -18.66 8.14 3.13
CA LEU A 161 -19.44 9.23 3.69
C LEU A 161 -20.29 9.94 2.63
N ALA A 162 -19.77 10.01 1.41
CA ALA A 162 -20.45 10.49 0.21
C ALA A 162 -19.84 9.81 -1.02
N GLU A 163 -20.41 10.05 -2.20
CA GLU A 163 -19.78 9.63 -3.44
C GLU A 163 -18.33 10.16 -3.48
N ASN A 164 -17.34 9.28 -3.65
CA ASN A 164 -15.93 9.64 -3.69
C ASN A 164 -15.37 10.31 -2.40
N VAL A 165 -16.01 10.10 -1.24
CA VAL A 165 -15.50 10.54 0.07
C VAL A 165 -15.52 9.37 1.06
N PHE A 166 -14.37 9.07 1.65
CA PHE A 166 -14.18 7.90 2.51
C PHE A 166 -13.53 8.27 3.85
N MET A 167 -13.80 7.46 4.86
CA MET A 167 -13.18 7.53 6.18
C MET A 167 -12.63 6.16 6.56
N THR A 168 -11.39 6.14 7.06
CA THR A 168 -10.71 4.97 7.62
C THR A 168 -10.42 5.22 9.09
N GLY A 169 -10.94 4.36 9.97
CA GLY A 169 -10.77 4.43 11.42
C GLY A 169 -9.77 3.40 11.93
N TYR A 170 -8.92 3.82 12.86
CA TYR A 170 -7.86 3.02 13.47
C TYR A 170 -8.18 2.71 14.94
N GLU A 171 -7.57 1.64 15.47
CA GLU A 171 -7.85 1.14 16.83
C GLU A 171 -7.55 2.14 17.96
N ASP A 172 -6.63 3.06 17.75
CA ASP A 172 -6.32 4.15 18.68
C ASP A 172 -7.33 5.32 18.62
N GLY A 173 -8.37 5.21 17.80
CA GLY A 173 -9.38 6.24 17.58
C GLY A 173 -9.00 7.28 16.52
N SER A 174 -7.83 7.17 15.88
CA SER A 174 -7.46 8.02 14.75
C SER A 174 -8.39 7.77 13.56
N ARG A 175 -8.67 8.82 12.80
CA ARG A 175 -9.52 8.78 11.60
C ARG A 175 -8.85 9.52 10.45
N VAL A 176 -8.75 8.86 9.30
CA VAL A 176 -8.27 9.45 8.06
C VAL A 176 -9.45 9.63 7.12
N TYR A 177 -9.70 10.86 6.71
CA TYR A 177 -10.72 11.20 5.73
C TYR A 177 -10.07 11.51 4.40
N VAL A 178 -10.65 11.03 3.30
CA VAL A 178 -10.13 11.22 1.94
C VAL A 178 -11.24 11.65 1.02
N ASN A 179 -11.04 12.75 0.29
CA ASN A 179 -11.95 13.30 -0.70
C ASN A 179 -11.34 13.22 -2.10
N TYR A 180 -11.93 12.39 -2.98
CA TYR A 180 -11.51 12.23 -4.37
C TYR A 180 -12.26 13.15 -5.34
N ARG A 181 -13.11 14.03 -4.83
CA ARG A 181 -13.87 14.98 -5.65
C ARG A 181 -13.02 16.23 -5.92
N ASP A 182 -13.38 16.95 -6.97
CA ASP A 182 -12.77 18.24 -7.31
C ASP A 182 -13.44 19.42 -6.56
N GLU A 183 -14.29 19.12 -5.58
CA GLU A 183 -14.97 20.07 -4.69
C GLU A 183 -14.75 19.69 -3.22
N PRO A 184 -14.75 20.67 -2.28
CA PRO A 184 -14.59 20.39 -0.86
C PRO A 184 -15.77 19.59 -0.29
N TYR A 185 -15.52 18.84 0.79
CA TYR A 185 -16.52 18.14 1.58
C TYR A 185 -16.46 18.60 3.03
N VAL A 186 -17.62 18.70 3.69
CA VAL A 186 -17.69 18.90 5.14
C VAL A 186 -18.48 17.73 5.73
N THR A 187 -17.88 17.02 6.68
CA THR A 187 -18.54 15.92 7.39
C THR A 187 -19.65 16.45 8.32
N ASP A 188 -20.54 15.57 8.78
CA ASP A 188 -21.60 15.93 9.73
C ASP A 188 -21.05 16.48 11.07
N ASP A 189 -19.82 16.09 11.45
CA ASP A 189 -19.09 16.60 12.61
C ASP A 189 -18.22 17.85 12.33
N GLY A 190 -18.33 18.43 11.13
CA GLY A 190 -17.75 19.74 10.78
C GLY A 190 -16.30 19.70 10.30
N ILE A 191 -15.77 18.53 9.92
CA ILE A 191 -14.42 18.39 9.37
C ILE A 191 -14.46 18.74 7.88
N GLU A 192 -13.77 19.83 7.51
CA GLU A 192 -13.61 20.24 6.12
C GLU A 192 -12.44 19.49 5.47
N ILE A 193 -12.69 18.86 4.33
CA ILE A 193 -11.69 18.18 3.51
C ILE A 193 -11.68 18.85 2.14
N GLY A 194 -10.53 19.38 1.75
CA GLY A 194 -10.34 20.05 0.46
C GLY A 194 -10.60 19.14 -0.76
N PRO A 195 -10.71 19.71 -1.96
CA PRO A 195 -10.79 18.93 -3.20
C PRO A 195 -9.49 18.14 -3.41
N LEU A 196 -9.60 16.87 -3.80
CA LEU A 196 -8.46 15.95 -3.97
C LEU A 196 -7.53 15.99 -2.75
N ASP A 197 -8.08 15.89 -1.55
CA ASP A 197 -7.31 16.04 -0.31
C ASP A 197 -7.70 15.03 0.77
N PHE A 198 -6.92 15.02 1.85
CA PHE A 198 -7.17 14.19 3.03
C PHE A 198 -7.03 15.00 4.32
N VAL A 199 -7.67 14.52 5.39
CA VAL A 199 -7.49 15.05 6.74
C VAL A 199 -7.26 13.90 7.72
N LEU A 200 -6.22 14.01 8.53
CA LEU A 200 -5.99 13.13 9.68
C LEU A 200 -6.54 13.79 10.95
N VAL A 201 -7.46 13.11 11.62
CA VAL A 201 -7.85 13.42 13.00
C VAL A 201 -7.22 12.39 13.91
N ARG A 202 -6.25 12.81 14.74
CA ARG A 202 -5.57 11.91 15.67
C ARG A 202 -6.53 11.45 16.78
N GLY A 203 -6.47 10.16 17.11
CA GLY A 203 -7.07 9.61 18.31
C GLY A 203 -6.39 10.15 19.57
N GLY A 204 -7.07 10.04 20.71
CA GLY A 204 -6.51 10.34 22.03
C GLY A 204 -6.22 9.05 22.79
N GLU A 205 -5.12 9.02 23.54
CA GLU A 205 -4.93 8.01 24.60
C GLU A 205 -6.12 8.12 25.57
N LEU A 206 -6.79 7.00 25.83
CA LEU A 206 -7.70 6.87 26.96
C LEU A 206 -6.96 7.05 28.28
#